data_AF-R7JFH9-F1
#
_entry.id   AF-R7JFH9-F1
#
_cell.length_a   1.000
_cell.length_b   1.000
_cell.length_c   1.000
_cell.angle_alpha   90.00
_cell.angle_beta   90.00
_cell.angle_gamma   90.00
#
_symmetry.space_group_name_H-M   'P 1'
#
loop_
_entity.id
_entity.type
_entity.pdbx_description
1 polymer ?
#
loop_
_entity_poly.entity_id
_entity_poly.type
_entity_poly.pdbx_seq_one_letter_code
_entity_poly.pdbx_strand_id
1 'polypeptide(L)'
;MTVKVNRFVKFLNSLSQTGRYANKQISQMERACGNPVYQNRYFGNSLALLQKNLDKDCFCYVQKDGSKIVRETENKHLYGFKLFSSKKVYSDYGGMQIKLTQKQAVYNMHASKIEEEAKKSYSFDGPSILIVRSAAERQSQFPSTELGGSIHPAVAAKQIMSNGDTVYIERYPGV
;
A
#
# COMPACT_ATOMS: atom_id res chain seq x y z
N MET A 1 -8.98 12.63 19.20
CA MET A 1 -8.54 14.00 18.81
C MET A 1 -7.26 13.87 18.01
N THR A 2 -7.20 14.46 16.82
CA THR A 2 -5.99 14.45 15.97
C THR A 2 -5.06 15.60 16.36
N VAL A 3 -3.79 15.29 16.62
CA VAL A 3 -2.77 16.26 17.03
C VAL A 3 -1.54 16.14 16.14
N LYS A 4 -0.90 17.27 15.82
CA LYS A 4 0.43 17.26 15.21
C LYS A 4 1.44 16.72 16.22
N VAL A 5 2.22 15.72 15.83
CA VAL A 5 3.22 15.11 16.71
C VAL A 5 4.35 16.11 16.96
N ASN A 6 4.67 16.30 18.24
CA ASN A 6 5.80 17.10 18.72
C ASN A 6 6.53 16.32 19.82
N ARG A 7 7.56 16.94 20.43
CA ARG A 7 8.33 16.33 21.53
C ARG A 7 7.45 15.89 22.71
N PHE A 8 6.44 16.68 23.07
CA PHE A 8 5.53 16.38 24.17
C PHE A 8 4.63 15.17 23.88
N VAL A 9 4.08 15.08 22.66
CA VAL A 9 3.30 13.91 22.22
C VAL A 9 4.17 12.65 22.23
N LYS A 10 5.42 12.74 21.77
CA LYS A 10 6.38 11.62 21.83
C LYS A 10 6.69 11.22 23.28
N PHE A 11 6.84 12.19 24.18
CA PHE A 11 7.01 11.91 25.60
C PHE A 11 5.80 11.18 26.19
N LEU A 12 4.57 11.68 25.97
CA LEU A 12 3.34 11.00 26.42
C LEU A 12 3.16 9.60 25.82
N ASN A 13 3.61 9.40 24.59
CA ASN A 13 3.61 8.09 23.95
C ASN A 13 4.59 7.12 24.65
N SER A 14 5.71 7.59 25.20
CA SER A 14 6.69 6.72 25.86
C SER A 14 6.15 6.03 27.14
N LEU A 15 5.07 6.59 27.71
CA LEU A 15 4.41 6.09 28.92
C LEU A 15 3.55 4.84 28.69
N SER A 16 3.25 4.48 27.43
CA SER A 16 2.48 3.28 27.11
C SER A 16 3.22 2.40 26.11
N GLN A 17 2.91 1.10 26.12
CA GLN A 17 3.47 0.16 25.15
C GLN A 17 3.08 0.55 23.71
N THR A 18 1.79 0.79 23.46
CA THR A 18 1.29 1.24 22.14
C THR A 18 1.92 2.56 21.69
N GLY A 19 2.18 3.48 22.62
CA GLY A 19 2.85 4.74 22.33
C GLY A 19 4.34 4.60 22.05
N ARG A 20 5.08 3.72 22.76
CA ARG A 20 6.49 3.40 22.43
C ARG A 20 6.61 2.87 21.01
N TYR A 21 5.69 1.99 20.61
CA TYR A 21 5.62 1.51 19.22
C TYR A 21 5.25 2.63 18.23
N ALA A 22 4.27 3.47 18.56
CA ALA A 22 3.93 4.63 17.74
C ALA A 22 5.14 5.55 17.55
N ASN A 23 5.96 5.79 18.57
CA ASN A 23 7.18 6.59 18.46
C ASN A 23 8.21 5.99 17.50
N LYS A 24 8.34 4.65 17.48
CA LYS A 24 9.19 3.96 16.50
C LYS A 24 8.69 4.22 15.07
N GLN A 25 7.38 4.14 14.84
CA GLN A 25 6.76 4.42 13.54
C GLN A 25 6.85 5.90 13.15
N ILE A 26 6.59 6.82 14.08
CA ILE A 26 6.76 8.26 13.89
C ILE A 26 8.19 8.58 13.44
N SER A 27 9.20 7.99 14.09
CA SER A 27 10.60 8.21 13.74
C SER A 27 10.93 7.70 12.33
N GLN A 28 10.30 6.61 11.90
CA GLN A 28 10.43 6.09 10.53
C GLN A 28 9.76 7.04 9.51
N MET A 29 8.54 7.49 9.79
CA MET A 29 7.79 8.45 8.96
C MET A 29 8.55 9.78 8.82
N GLU A 30 9.05 10.35 9.92
CA GLU A 30 9.80 11.61 9.91
C GLU A 30 11.06 11.52 9.05
N ARG A 31 11.79 10.39 9.11
CA ARG A 31 12.98 10.15 8.25
C ARG A 31 12.62 10.01 6.77
N ALA A 32 11.43 9.51 6.45
CA ALA A 32 11.05 9.19 5.08
C ALA A 32 10.70 10.42 4.23
N CYS A 33 10.04 11.44 4.82
CA CYS A 33 9.52 12.56 4.02
C CYS A 33 9.62 13.95 4.65
N GLY A 34 10.23 14.15 5.83
CA GLY A 34 10.39 15.48 6.45
C GLY A 34 9.08 16.21 6.83
N ASN A 35 7.93 15.73 6.36
CA ASN A 35 6.61 16.27 6.61
C ASN A 35 6.12 15.95 8.02
N PRO A 36 5.27 16.81 8.59
CA PRO A 36 4.72 16.59 9.92
C PRO A 36 3.90 15.29 9.98
N VAL A 37 4.09 14.55 11.07
CA VAL A 37 3.27 13.39 11.41
C VAL A 37 2.12 13.86 12.29
N TYR A 38 0.92 13.37 12.01
CA TYR A 38 -0.28 13.59 12.80
C TYR A 38 -0.68 12.30 13.50
N GLN A 39 -1.15 12.41 14.74
CA GLN A 39 -1.57 11.27 15.56
C GLN A 39 -3.01 11.46 16.01
N ASN A 40 -3.84 10.42 15.92
CA ASN A 40 -5.14 10.37 16.56
C ASN A 40 -5.19 9.19 17.54
N ARG A 41 -5.63 9.46 18.77
CA ARG A 41 -5.88 8.44 19.80
C ARG A 41 -7.35 8.05 19.77
N TYR A 42 -7.61 6.75 19.64
CA TYR A 42 -8.95 6.18 19.72
C TYR A 42 -9.22 5.61 21.12
N PHE A 43 -10.50 5.45 21.44
CA PHE A 43 -10.93 4.76 22.65
C PHE A 43 -10.35 3.33 22.67
N GLY A 44 -9.76 2.92 23.80
CA GLY A 44 -9.15 1.59 23.94
C GLY A 44 -7.66 1.49 23.60
N ASN A 45 -6.88 2.59 23.67
CA ASN A 45 -5.41 2.64 23.50
C ASN A 45 -4.87 2.37 22.09
N SER A 46 -5.72 2.28 21.08
CA SER A 46 -5.31 2.25 19.67
C SER A 46 -4.88 3.65 19.18
N LEU A 47 -3.95 3.68 18.23
CA LEU A 47 -3.31 4.88 17.71
C LEU A 47 -3.30 4.85 16.19
N ALA A 48 -3.76 5.93 15.55
CA ALA A 48 -3.50 6.17 14.13
C ALA A 48 -2.44 7.24 13.97
N LEU A 49 -1.56 7.02 13.02
CA LEU A 49 -0.53 7.93 12.55
C LEU A 49 -0.77 8.21 11.07
N LEU A 50 -0.62 9.47 10.68
CA LEU A 50 -0.79 9.92 9.32
C LEU A 50 0.32 10.91 8.99
N GLN A 51 1.04 10.64 7.92
CA GLN A 51 1.94 11.59 7.28
C GLN A 51 1.46 11.75 5.85
N LYS A 52 1.16 13.00 5.46
CA LYS A 52 0.72 13.32 4.10
C LYS A 52 1.75 14.12 3.35
N ASN A 53 1.82 13.90 2.06
CA ASN A 53 2.54 14.69 1.07
C ASN A 53 1.68 14.77 -0.19
N LEU A 54 1.98 15.69 -1.10
CA LEU A 54 1.25 15.83 -2.37
C LEU A 54 1.21 14.52 -3.15
N ASP A 55 2.35 13.83 -3.21
CA ASP A 55 2.52 12.62 -4.01
C ASP A 55 2.59 11.34 -3.19
N LYS A 56 2.74 11.43 -1.87
CA LYS A 56 2.97 10.25 -1.02
C LYS A 56 2.29 10.39 0.34
N ASP A 57 1.48 9.41 0.69
CA ASP A 57 0.87 9.33 2.01
C ASP A 57 1.31 8.04 2.71
N CYS A 58 1.56 8.15 4.01
CA CYS A 58 1.82 7.03 4.90
C CYS A 58 0.81 7.08 6.05
N PHE A 59 0.07 5.99 6.22
CA PHE A 59 -0.88 5.79 7.30
C PHE A 59 -0.49 4.55 8.08
N CYS A 60 -0.44 4.65 9.41
CA CYS A 60 -0.20 3.51 10.29
C CYS A 60 -1.27 3.48 11.37
N TYR A 61 -1.96 2.36 11.51
CA TYR A 61 -2.87 2.10 12.61
C TYR A 61 -2.26 1.02 13.50
N VAL A 62 -2.01 1.37 14.76
CA VAL A 62 -1.53 0.48 15.82
C VAL A 62 -2.72 0.16 16.71
N GLN A 63 -3.03 -1.13 16.80
CA GLN A 63 -4.13 -1.64 17.61
C GLN A 63 -3.72 -1.78 19.09
N LYS A 64 -4.71 -1.97 19.96
CA LYS A 64 -4.51 -2.20 21.40
C LYS A 64 -3.63 -3.42 21.69
N ASP A 65 -3.82 -4.49 20.92
CA ASP A 65 -3.03 -5.74 21.01
C ASP A 65 -1.61 -5.59 20.42
N GLY A 66 -1.29 -4.40 19.88
CA GLY A 66 -0.03 -4.05 19.23
C GLY A 66 0.16 -4.62 17.82
N SER A 67 -0.85 -5.32 17.27
CA SER A 67 -0.92 -5.56 15.83
C SER A 67 -1.06 -4.24 15.07
N LYS A 68 -0.70 -4.24 13.79
CA LYS A 68 -0.69 -2.99 13.01
C LYS A 68 -1.08 -3.16 11.56
N ILE A 69 -1.56 -2.06 11.01
CA ILE A 69 -1.89 -1.90 9.60
C ILE A 69 -1.11 -0.69 9.10
N VAL A 70 -0.19 -0.90 8.17
CA VAL A 70 0.53 0.18 7.48
C VAL A 70 -0.01 0.28 6.07
N ARG A 71 -0.38 1.47 5.63
CA ARG A 71 -0.76 1.76 4.26
C ARG A 71 0.10 2.90 3.75
N GLU A 72 0.80 2.63 2.67
CA GLU A 72 1.55 3.61 1.89
C GLU A 72 0.84 3.77 0.55
N THR A 73 0.73 5.01 0.09
CA THR A 73 0.26 5.33 -1.25
C THR A 73 1.21 6.33 -1.87
N GLU A 74 1.47 6.17 -3.16
CA GLU A 74 2.38 7.01 -3.93
C GLU A 74 1.77 7.27 -5.31
N ASN A 75 1.92 8.50 -5.78
CA ASN A 75 1.58 8.94 -7.12
C ASN A 75 2.86 9.38 -7.82
N LYS A 76 3.22 8.72 -8.91
CA LYS A 76 4.36 9.09 -9.73
C LYS A 76 3.88 9.59 -11.08
N HIS A 77 4.29 10.80 -11.46
CA HIS A 77 4.04 11.36 -12.77
C HIS A 77 5.09 10.85 -13.77
N LEU A 78 4.62 10.36 -14.91
CA LEU A 78 5.41 9.87 -16.04
C LEU A 78 4.97 10.67 -17.29
N TYR A 79 5.78 10.71 -18.34
CA TYR A 79 5.44 11.44 -19.57
C TYR A 79 4.08 11.03 -20.13
N GLY A 80 3.04 11.85 -19.94
CA GLY A 80 1.66 11.55 -20.37
C GLY A 80 0.89 10.53 -19.52
N PHE A 81 1.51 9.96 -18.48
CA PHE A 81 0.90 8.95 -17.60
C PHE A 81 1.05 9.28 -16.11
N LYS A 82 0.20 8.68 -15.29
CA LYS A 82 0.31 8.71 -13.83
C LYS A 82 0.29 7.27 -13.31
N LEU A 83 1.32 6.90 -12.56
CA LEU A 83 1.38 5.63 -11.85
C LEU A 83 0.93 5.85 -10.40
N PHE A 84 -0.20 5.26 -10.05
CA PHE A 84 -0.63 5.12 -8.67
C PHE A 84 -0.09 3.81 -8.10
N SER A 85 0.49 3.87 -6.90
CA SER A 85 0.93 2.71 -6.13
C SER A 85 0.30 2.75 -4.75
N SER A 86 -0.14 1.60 -4.25
CA SER A 86 -0.55 1.43 -2.85
C SER A 86 -0.01 0.12 -2.30
N LYS A 87 0.58 0.18 -1.12
CA LYS A 87 1.01 -0.98 -0.35
C LYS A 87 0.31 -0.98 0.99
N LYS A 88 -0.37 -2.06 1.33
CA LYS A 88 -1.02 -2.27 2.62
C LYS A 88 -0.44 -3.53 3.28
N VAL A 89 0.16 -3.35 4.44
CA VAL A 89 0.81 -4.41 5.22
C VAL A 89 0.06 -4.58 6.53
N TYR A 90 -0.26 -5.81 6.86
CA TYR A 90 -0.78 -6.21 8.16
C TYR A 90 0.31 -6.97 8.89
N SER A 91 0.58 -6.58 10.13
CA SER A 91 1.56 -7.25 10.97
C SER A 91 0.97 -7.61 12.33
N ASP A 92 1.44 -8.70 12.91
CA ASP A 92 1.14 -9.07 14.29
C ASP A 92 1.87 -8.16 15.29
N TYR A 93 1.71 -8.47 16.58
CA TYR A 93 2.41 -7.82 17.68
C TYR A 93 3.95 -7.95 17.56
N GLY A 94 4.46 -9.08 17.09
CA GLY A 94 5.89 -9.34 16.87
C GLY A 94 6.49 -8.55 15.71
N GLY A 95 5.63 -7.97 14.85
CA GLY A 95 6.03 -7.27 13.64
C GLY A 95 6.16 -8.18 12.42
N MET A 96 5.82 -9.46 12.54
CA MET A 96 5.76 -10.40 11.41
C MET A 96 4.63 -9.99 10.47
N GLN A 97 4.91 -9.97 9.17
CA GLN A 97 3.90 -9.67 8.16
C GLN A 97 2.95 -10.85 7.98
N ILE A 98 1.69 -10.68 8.36
CA ILE A 98 0.65 -11.72 8.21
C ILE A 98 -0.05 -11.59 6.86
N LYS A 99 -0.17 -10.36 6.34
CA LYS A 99 -0.87 -10.11 5.07
C LYS A 99 -0.31 -8.89 4.35
N LEU A 100 -0.27 -8.97 3.02
CA LEU A 100 0.14 -7.90 2.12
C LEU A 100 -0.92 -7.71 1.04
N THR A 101 -1.16 -6.46 0.69
CA THR A 101 -1.88 -6.11 -0.53
C THR A 101 -1.15 -4.96 -1.21
N GLN A 102 -0.65 -5.20 -2.41
CA GLN A 102 -0.09 -4.17 -3.28
C GLN A 102 -1.06 -3.94 -4.43
N LYS A 103 -1.23 -2.68 -4.80
CA LYS A 103 -2.00 -2.26 -5.97
C LYS A 103 -1.17 -1.27 -6.75
N GLN A 104 -1.17 -1.40 -8.06
CA GLN A 104 -0.62 -0.40 -8.97
C GLN A 104 -1.65 -0.13 -10.07
N ALA A 105 -1.71 1.10 -10.54
CA ALA A 105 -2.54 1.47 -11.67
C ALA A 105 -1.83 2.51 -12.54
N VAL A 106 -1.78 2.26 -13.85
CA VAL A 106 -1.29 3.23 -14.84
C VAL A 106 -2.50 3.94 -15.43
N TYR A 107 -2.50 5.26 -15.28
CA TYR A 107 -3.51 6.14 -15.84
C TYR A 107 -2.91 6.95 -16.99
N ASN A 108 -3.55 6.92 -18.15
CA ASN A 108 -3.21 7.78 -19.27
C ASN A 108 -3.89 9.13 -19.08
N MET A 109 -3.10 10.19 -18.92
CA MET A 109 -3.61 11.52 -18.63
C MET A 109 -4.25 12.18 -19.86
N HIS A 110 -3.84 11.81 -21.07
CA HIS A 110 -4.41 12.34 -22.31
C HIS A 110 -5.76 11.71 -22.63
N ALA A 111 -5.83 10.37 -22.59
CA ALA A 111 -7.06 9.62 -22.86
C ALA A 111 -8.01 9.56 -21.65
N SER A 112 -7.60 10.11 -20.51
CA SER A 112 -8.33 10.10 -19.24
C SER A 112 -8.81 8.70 -18.80
N LYS A 113 -8.04 7.65 -19.12
CA LYS A 113 -8.41 6.24 -18.88
C LYS A 113 -7.35 5.49 -18.08
N ILE A 114 -7.79 4.51 -17.30
CA ILE A 114 -6.89 3.53 -16.68
C ILE A 114 -6.52 2.51 -17.75
N GLU A 115 -5.22 2.33 -17.97
CA GLU A 115 -4.69 1.43 -18.99
C GLU A 115 -4.29 0.07 -18.44
N GLU A 116 -3.86 0.04 -17.17
CA GLU A 116 -3.49 -1.19 -16.49
C GLU A 116 -3.75 -1.05 -14.99
N GLU A 117 -4.34 -2.08 -14.40
CA GLU A 117 -4.45 -2.26 -12.96
C GLU A 117 -3.82 -3.58 -12.57
N ALA A 118 -2.91 -3.53 -11.60
CA ALA A 118 -2.30 -4.71 -11.03
C ALA A 118 -2.57 -4.77 -9.53
N LYS A 119 -2.88 -5.97 -9.04
CA LYS A 119 -3.10 -6.22 -7.61
C LYS A 119 -2.39 -7.51 -7.21
N LYS A 120 -1.46 -7.38 -6.28
CA LYS A 120 -0.83 -8.51 -5.59
C LYS A 120 -1.39 -8.62 -4.19
N SER A 121 -1.78 -9.83 -3.79
CA SER A 121 -2.17 -10.13 -2.42
C SER A 121 -1.49 -11.39 -1.94
N TYR A 122 -1.04 -11.38 -0.69
CA TYR A 122 -0.42 -12.50 -0.03
C TYR A 122 -0.90 -12.55 1.42
N SER A 123 -1.04 -13.76 1.95
CA SER A 123 -1.26 -14.03 3.38
C SER A 123 -0.32 -15.13 3.83
N PHE A 124 0.14 -15.07 5.08
CA PHE A 124 1.11 -16.00 5.65
C PHE A 124 0.71 -17.47 5.45
N ASP A 125 -0.54 -17.82 5.77
CA ASP A 125 -1.09 -19.18 5.66
C ASP A 125 -1.98 -19.38 4.42
N GLY A 126 -1.80 -18.57 3.37
CA GLY A 126 -2.73 -18.60 2.25
C GLY A 126 -2.12 -18.27 0.90
N PRO A 127 -2.95 -18.21 -0.14
CA PRO A 127 -2.46 -18.09 -1.49
C PRO A 127 -1.82 -16.73 -1.75
N SER A 128 -0.74 -16.75 -2.53
CA SER A 128 -0.22 -15.56 -3.18
C SER A 128 -0.91 -15.42 -4.54
N ILE A 129 -1.51 -14.26 -4.79
CA ILE A 129 -2.26 -13.99 -6.02
C ILE A 129 -1.79 -12.67 -6.61
N LEU A 130 -1.43 -12.68 -7.89
CA LEU A 130 -1.19 -11.50 -8.71
C LEU A 130 -2.23 -11.47 -9.83
N ILE A 131 -3.00 -10.39 -9.90
CA ILE A 131 -3.99 -10.14 -10.95
C ILE A 131 -3.58 -8.88 -11.67
N VAL A 132 -3.48 -8.95 -12.99
CA VAL A 132 -3.18 -7.80 -13.85
C VAL A 132 -4.26 -7.70 -14.90
N ARG A 133 -4.95 -6.56 -14.94
CA ARG A 133 -5.94 -6.23 -15.95
C ARG A 133 -5.36 -5.15 -16.84
N SER A 134 -5.29 -5.41 -18.14
CA SER A 134 -4.87 -4.47 -19.16
C SER A 134 -6.06 -4.09 -20.03
N ALA A 135 -6.29 -2.79 -20.19
CA ALA A 135 -7.38 -2.27 -20.99
C ALA A 135 -7.19 -2.60 -22.48
N ALA A 136 -8.30 -2.84 -23.18
CA ALA A 136 -8.31 -2.85 -24.64
C ALA A 136 -7.72 -1.53 -25.19
N GLU A 137 -6.95 -1.62 -26.28
CA GLU A 137 -6.38 -0.46 -26.98
C GLU A 137 -5.56 0.49 -26.07
N ARG A 138 -4.90 -0.06 -25.05
CA ARG A 138 -3.99 0.74 -24.21
C ARG A 138 -2.77 1.21 -25.02
N GLN A 139 -2.32 2.42 -24.73
CA GLN A 139 -1.18 3.03 -25.44
C GLN A 139 0.16 2.72 -24.76
N SER A 140 0.18 2.46 -23.46
CA SER A 140 1.36 2.00 -22.75
C SER A 140 1.88 0.67 -23.31
N GLN A 141 3.20 0.52 -23.43
CA GLN A 141 3.82 -0.71 -23.94
C GLN A 141 3.88 -1.76 -22.80
N PHE A 142 3.46 -2.99 -23.07
CA PHE A 142 3.18 -4.02 -22.04
C PHE A 142 4.45 -4.60 -21.42
N PRO A 143 4.41 -5.00 -20.14
CA PRO A 143 3.48 -4.59 -19.07
C PRO A 143 3.89 -3.24 -18.48
N SER A 144 2.90 -2.46 -18.03
CA SER A 144 3.09 -1.03 -17.73
C SER A 144 3.16 -0.67 -16.24
N THR A 145 2.73 -1.55 -15.33
CA THR A 145 3.03 -1.49 -13.89
C THR A 145 4.21 -2.40 -13.54
N GLU A 146 4.95 -2.09 -12.46
CA GLU A 146 6.02 -2.96 -11.97
C GLU A 146 5.48 -4.33 -11.54
N LEU A 147 4.28 -4.37 -10.94
CA LEU A 147 3.57 -5.61 -10.62
C LEU A 147 3.18 -6.37 -11.88
N GLY A 148 2.73 -5.68 -12.93
CA GLY A 148 2.50 -6.24 -14.27
C GLY A 148 3.75 -6.92 -14.84
N GLY A 149 4.90 -6.23 -14.74
CA GLY A 149 6.22 -6.75 -15.13
C GLY A 149 6.68 -7.98 -14.37
N SER A 150 6.12 -8.22 -13.18
CA SER A 150 6.48 -9.37 -12.35
C SER A 150 5.68 -10.65 -12.65
N ILE A 151 4.74 -10.61 -13.61
CA ILE A 151 3.98 -11.81 -13.98
C ILE A 151 4.90 -12.87 -14.57
N HIS A 152 4.79 -14.09 -14.05
CA HIS A 152 5.47 -15.26 -14.60
C HIS A 152 4.66 -15.86 -15.77
N PRO A 153 5.14 -15.75 -17.03
CA PRO A 153 4.34 -16.12 -18.21
C PRO A 153 3.88 -17.59 -18.23
N ALA A 154 4.69 -18.50 -17.69
CA ALA A 154 4.37 -19.94 -17.67
C ALA A 154 3.32 -20.35 -16.60
N VAL A 155 3.03 -19.49 -15.62
CA VAL A 155 2.12 -19.78 -14.51
C VAL A 155 0.81 -19.00 -14.65
N ALA A 156 0.85 -17.84 -15.29
CA ALA A 156 -0.30 -16.97 -15.40
C ALA A 156 -1.36 -17.53 -16.37
N ALA A 157 -2.59 -17.63 -15.89
CA ALA A 157 -3.76 -17.83 -16.74
C ALA A 157 -4.13 -16.51 -17.43
N LYS A 158 -4.40 -16.55 -18.73
CA LYS A 158 -4.85 -15.41 -19.53
C LYS A 158 -6.33 -15.54 -19.86
N GLN A 159 -7.09 -14.48 -19.65
CA GLN A 159 -8.50 -14.37 -20.04
C GLN A 159 -8.71 -13.08 -20.84
N ILE A 160 -9.43 -13.17 -21.96
CA ILE A 160 -9.88 -12.01 -22.74
C ILE A 160 -11.36 -11.78 -22.40
N MET A 161 -11.69 -10.56 -21.96
CA MET A 161 -13.06 -10.16 -21.62
C MET A 161 -13.84 -9.75 -22.86
N SER A 162 -15.17 -9.70 -22.75
CA SER A 162 -16.06 -9.30 -23.85
C SER A 162 -15.83 -7.87 -24.35
N ASN A 163 -15.31 -6.99 -23.50
CA ASN A 163 -14.93 -5.62 -23.84
C ASN A 163 -13.50 -5.51 -24.43
N GLY A 164 -12.82 -6.63 -24.69
CA GLY A 164 -11.46 -6.66 -25.23
C GLY A 164 -10.34 -6.53 -24.18
N ASP A 165 -10.66 -6.30 -22.91
CA ASP A 165 -9.65 -6.26 -21.85
C ASP A 165 -8.98 -7.62 -21.68
N THR A 166 -7.71 -7.61 -21.32
CA THR A 166 -6.97 -8.84 -21.00
C THR A 166 -6.70 -8.91 -19.51
N VAL A 167 -7.05 -10.03 -18.88
CA VAL A 167 -6.78 -10.32 -17.48
C VAL A 167 -5.78 -11.46 -17.38
N TYR A 168 -4.70 -11.23 -16.65
CA TYR A 168 -3.71 -12.24 -16.28
C TYR A 168 -3.84 -12.55 -14.80
N ILE A 169 -3.84 -13.83 -14.45
CA ILE A 169 -3.99 -14.30 -13.08
C ILE A 169 -2.90 -15.31 -12.79
N GLU A 170 -2.02 -14.96 -11.86
CA GLU A 170 -0.98 -15.83 -11.33
C GLU A 170 -1.34 -16.17 -9.87
N ARG A 171 -1.31 -17.47 -9.54
CA ARG A 171 -1.69 -17.97 -8.22
C ARG A 171 -0.66 -19.01 -7.75
N TYR A 172 -0.16 -18.83 -6.54
CA TYR A 172 0.57 -19.86 -5.81
C TYR A 172 -0.25 -20.29 -4.60
N PRO A 173 -0.40 -21.61 -4.37
CA PRO A 173 -1.03 -22.10 -3.16
C PRO A 173 -0.24 -21.64 -1.92
N GLY A 174 -0.93 -21.54 -0.78
CA GLY A 174 -0.25 -21.40 0.51
C GLY A 174 0.57 -22.65 0.81
N VAL A 175 1.59 -22.49 1.65
CA VAL A 175 2.35 -23.62 2.22
C VAL A 175 1.52 -24.24 3.34
#